data_AF-A0A7W4B2Z7-F1
#
_entry.id   AF-A0A7W4B2Z7-F1
#
_cell.length_a   1.000
_cell.length_b   1.000
_cell.length_c   1.000
_cell.angle_alpha   90.00
_cell.angle_beta   90.00
_cell.angle_gamma   90.00
#
_symmetry.space_group_name_H-M   'P 1'
#
loop_
_entity.id
_entity.type
_entity.pdbx_description
1 polymer ?
#
loop_
_entity_poly.entity_id
_entity_poly.type
_entity_poly.pdbx_seq_one_letter_code
_entity_poly.pdbx_strand_id
1 'polypeptide(L)'
;MKNTKLNILLSKCDVTAPIPDDLAEWLDSPSVGNEIVTDCEDTPLSSDDEYRAALKKIEGLFDAIPNTAEGSELEKWISLVETYENEHFPM
;
A
#
# COMPACT_ATOMS: atom_id res chain seq x y z
N MET A 1 26.33 15.64 14.65
CA MET A 1 26.90 15.07 13.41
C MET A 1 25.74 14.43 12.67
N LYS A 2 25.40 14.95 11.48
CA LYS A 2 24.07 14.81 10.88
C LYS A 2 23.93 13.45 10.17
N ASN A 3 22.99 12.65 10.66
CA ASN A 3 22.19 11.61 10.00
C ASN A 3 22.29 11.56 8.45
N THR A 4 23.36 10.95 7.96
CA THR A 4 23.68 10.82 6.53
C THR A 4 22.79 9.81 5.79
N LYS A 5 22.12 8.90 6.52
CA LYS A 5 21.30 7.85 5.92
C LYS A 5 19.93 8.33 5.41
N LEU A 6 19.47 9.51 5.84
CA LEU A 6 18.19 10.09 5.41
C LEU A 6 18.30 10.86 4.08
N ASN A 7 19.48 11.38 3.74
CA ASN A 7 19.69 12.14 2.49
C ASN A 7 19.78 11.25 1.23
N ILE A 8 19.89 9.93 1.37
CA ILE A 8 19.93 9.02 0.22
C ILE A 8 18.51 8.66 -0.24
N LEU A 9 17.53 8.68 0.66
CA LEU A 9 16.14 8.35 0.33
C LEU A 9 15.32 9.55 -0.18
N LEU A 10 15.81 10.79 0.01
CA LEU A 10 15.14 12.00 -0.48
C LEU A 10 15.63 12.44 -1.88
N SER A 11 16.66 11.81 -2.43
CA SER A 11 17.29 12.20 -3.71
C SER A 11 16.81 11.41 -4.93
N LYS A 12 15.61 10.81 -4.88
CA LYS A 12 15.09 10.01 -6.01
C LYS A 12 13.63 10.27 -6.37
N CYS A 13 13.12 11.43 -6.01
CA CYS A 13 11.89 11.99 -6.60
C CYS A 13 12.27 13.28 -7.34
N ASP A 14 12.94 13.14 -8.48
CA ASP A 14 13.04 14.22 -9.45
C ASP A 14 11.91 14.05 -10.46
N VAL A 15 10.82 14.78 -10.24
CA VAL A 15 9.70 14.90 -11.17
C VAL A 15 10.07 15.89 -12.27
N THR A 16 10.98 15.50 -13.15
CA THR A 16 11.21 16.23 -14.42
C THR A 16 11.54 15.27 -15.57
N ALA A 17 10.66 14.30 -15.82
CA ALA A 17 10.63 13.63 -17.11
C ALA A 17 9.52 14.26 -17.96
N PRO A 18 9.79 14.68 -19.21
CA PRO A 18 8.73 15.09 -20.12
C PRO A 18 7.80 13.89 -20.30
N ILE A 19 6.51 14.09 -20.10
CA ILE A 19 5.49 13.11 -20.49
C ILE A 19 5.67 12.90 -22.00
N PRO A 20 6.05 11.72 -22.49
CA PRO A 20 6.01 11.46 -23.92
C PRO A 20 4.54 11.45 -24.34
N ASP A 21 4.21 12.26 -25.35
CA ASP A 21 2.92 12.29 -26.04
C ASP A 21 2.76 11.06 -26.96
N ASP A 22 3.09 9.86 -26.46
CA ASP A 22 2.93 8.63 -27.22
C ASP A 22 2.55 7.47 -26.31
N LEU A 23 1.27 7.11 -26.36
CA LEU A 23 0.56 6.21 -25.47
C LEU A 23 0.77 4.72 -25.82
N ALA A 24 1.82 4.33 -26.55
CA ALA A 24 1.84 3.02 -27.23
C ALA A 24 3.05 2.09 -27.01
N GLU A 25 4.03 2.40 -26.15
CA GLU A 25 5.24 1.56 -26.00
C GLU A 25 5.50 0.98 -24.60
N TRP A 26 4.47 0.82 -23.75
CA TRP A 26 4.61 0.25 -22.40
C TRP A 26 3.84 -1.07 -22.20
N LEU A 27 3.69 -1.87 -23.26
CA LEU A 27 3.00 -3.16 -23.19
C LEU A 27 3.75 -4.31 -23.91
N ASP A 28 5.08 -4.25 -23.98
CA ASP A 28 5.87 -5.43 -24.34
C ASP A 28 7.26 -5.42 -23.66
N SER A 29 7.34 -5.99 -22.45
CA SER A 29 8.61 -6.51 -21.95
C SER A 29 8.40 -7.63 -20.93
N PRO A 30 8.98 -8.83 -21.17
CA PRO A 30 8.83 -9.98 -20.30
C PRO A 30 9.89 -9.99 -19.18
N SER A 31 9.42 -10.13 -17.94
CA SER A 31 10.16 -10.59 -16.74
C SER A 31 11.50 -9.92 -16.40
N VAL A 32 11.45 -8.95 -15.48
CA VAL A 32 12.45 -8.82 -14.42
C VAL A 32 11.73 -8.95 -13.09
N GLY A 33 12.07 -10.02 -12.35
CA GLY A 33 11.59 -10.26 -11.02
C GLY A 33 12.28 -9.37 -9.99
N ASN A 34 11.55 -9.15 -8.89
CA ASN A 34 11.90 -8.38 -7.69
C ASN A 34 11.77 -6.85 -7.85
N GLU A 35 11.19 -6.24 -6.82
CA GLU A 35 10.93 -4.81 -6.56
C GLU A 35 9.85 -4.08 -7.40
N ILE A 36 8.60 -4.53 -7.30
CA ILE A 36 7.48 -3.58 -7.36
C ILE A 36 7.28 -3.02 -5.95
N VAL A 37 7.72 -1.78 -5.77
CA VAL A 37 7.25 -0.94 -4.66
C VAL A 37 5.82 -0.60 -5.02
N THR A 38 4.87 -1.36 -4.51
CA THR A 38 3.45 -1.05 -4.71
C THR A 38 3.08 0.09 -3.76
N ASP A 39 3.26 1.30 -4.28
CA ASP A 39 2.51 2.49 -3.92
C ASP A 39 1.01 2.17 -3.93
N CYS A 40 0.33 2.45 -2.81
CA CYS A 40 -1.11 2.57 -2.71
C CYS A 40 -1.97 1.59 -3.55
N GLU A 41 -1.77 0.28 -3.40
CA GLU A 41 -2.85 -0.63 -3.77
C GLU A 41 -3.76 -0.84 -2.54
N ASP A 42 -4.94 -0.22 -2.66
CA ASP A 42 -6.19 -0.64 -2.02
C ASP A 42 -6.55 -2.01 -2.60
N THR A 43 -5.72 -3.03 -2.38
CA THR A 43 -6.05 -4.38 -2.82
C THR A 43 -7.14 -4.90 -1.90
N PRO A 44 -8.35 -5.16 -2.43
CA PRO A 44 -9.43 -5.70 -1.62
C PRO A 44 -9.02 -7.07 -1.11
N LEU A 45 -9.34 -7.35 0.16
CA LEU A 45 -9.19 -8.70 0.70
C LEU A 45 -10.06 -9.62 -0.14
N SER A 46 -9.51 -10.71 -0.69
CA SER A 46 -10.25 -11.61 -1.58
C SER A 46 -10.33 -13.03 -1.03
N SER A 47 -9.62 -13.31 0.07
CA SER A 47 -9.55 -14.63 0.70
C SER A 47 -9.69 -14.57 2.21
N ASP A 48 -10.19 -15.67 2.79
CA ASP A 48 -10.35 -15.81 4.25
C ASP A 48 -9.01 -15.70 5.00
N ASP A 49 -7.91 -16.19 4.40
CA ASP A 49 -6.57 -16.04 4.98
C ASP A 49 -6.12 -14.58 5.06
N GLU A 50 -6.44 -13.77 4.05
CA GLU A 50 -6.15 -12.34 4.03
C GLU A 50 -7.01 -11.59 5.03
N TYR A 51 -8.29 -11.94 5.12
CA TYR A 51 -9.20 -11.43 6.14
C TYR A 51 -8.69 -11.72 7.56
N ARG A 52 -8.30 -12.97 7.85
CA ARG A 52 -7.74 -13.35 9.16
C ARG A 52 -6.41 -12.66 9.44
N ALA A 53 -5.57 -12.44 8.43
CA ALA A 53 -4.34 -11.68 8.56
C ALA A 53 -4.62 -10.20 8.86
N ALA A 54 -5.59 -9.59 8.19
CA ALA A 54 -6.04 -8.22 8.42
C ALA A 54 -6.56 -8.04 9.84
N LEU A 55 -7.41 -8.96 10.33
CA LEU A 55 -7.89 -8.95 11.71
C LEU A 55 -6.73 -8.96 12.72
N LYS A 56 -5.71 -9.81 12.50
CA LYS A 56 -4.53 -9.87 13.36
C LYS A 56 -3.70 -8.58 13.34
N LYS A 57 -3.66 -7.87 12.20
CA LYS A 57 -3.02 -6.56 12.09
C LYS A 57 -3.79 -5.51 12.88
N ILE A 58 -5.12 -5.49 12.75
CA ILE A 58 -6.02 -4.61 13.51
C ILE A 58 -5.84 -4.84 15.01
N GLU A 59 -5.82 -6.09 15.48
CA GLU A 59 -5.58 -6.42 16.90
C GLU A 59 -4.25 -5.84 17.41
N GLY A 60 -3.18 -5.93 16.62
CA GLY A 60 -1.88 -5.37 16.98
C GLY A 60 -1.82 -3.84 16.96
N LEU A 61 -2.72 -3.19 16.20
CA LEU A 61 -2.81 -1.74 16.04
C LEU A 61 -3.98 -1.14 16.85
N PHE A 62 -4.71 -1.93 17.63
CA PHE A 62 -5.96 -1.49 18.27
C PHE A 62 -5.75 -0.37 19.31
N ASP A 63 -4.58 -0.33 19.94
CA ASP A 63 -4.14 0.75 20.84
C ASP A 63 -3.49 1.95 20.12
N ALA A 64 -3.49 1.96 18.78
CA ALA A 64 -2.88 3.03 18.00
C ALA A 64 -3.57 4.38 18.26
N ILE A 65 -2.75 5.41 18.41
CA ILE A 65 -3.24 6.77 18.65
C ILE A 65 -3.74 7.35 17.31
N PRO A 66 -4.93 7.96 17.26
CA PRO A 66 -5.44 8.57 16.03
C PRO A 66 -4.52 9.70 15.54
N ASN A 67 -4.49 9.93 14.22
CA ASN A 67 -3.58 10.90 13.56
C ASN A 67 -2.08 10.55 13.70
N THR A 68 -1.75 9.28 13.94
CA THR A 68 -0.39 8.76 13.85
C THR A 68 -0.27 7.78 12.68
N ALA A 69 0.95 7.43 12.28
CA ALA A 69 1.17 6.45 11.21
C ALA A 69 0.46 5.11 11.50
N GLU A 70 0.53 4.65 12.75
CA GLU A 70 -0.15 3.42 13.20
C GLU A 70 -1.68 3.57 13.15
N GLY A 71 -2.21 4.75 13.53
CA GLY A 71 -3.63 5.03 13.45
C GLY A 71 -4.15 5.06 12.01
N SER A 72 -3.42 5.69 11.09
CA SER A 72 -3.77 5.69 9.67
C SER A 72 -3.66 4.29 9.05
N GLU A 73 -2.72 3.47 9.51
CA GLU A 73 -2.63 2.06 9.10
C GLU A 73 -3.82 1.24 9.62
N LEU A 74 -4.22 1.44 10.88
CA LEU A 74 -5.40 0.82 11.47
C LEU A 74 -6.68 1.16 10.68
N GLU A 75 -6.90 2.44 10.37
CA GLU A 75 -8.05 2.89 9.56
C GLU A 75 -8.10 2.20 8.19
N LYS A 76 -6.93 2.04 7.54
CA LYS A 76 -6.84 1.31 6.27
C LYS A 76 -7.27 -0.15 6.42
N TRP A 77 -6.73 -0.87 7.40
CA TRP A 77 -7.08 -2.28 7.61
C TRP A 77 -8.55 -2.49 7.94
N ILE A 78 -9.14 -1.61 8.74
CA ILE A 78 -10.57 -1.65 9.07
C ILE A 78 -11.41 -1.49 7.80
N SER A 79 -11.11 -0.48 6.97
CA SER A 79 -11.86 -0.22 5.72
C SER A 79 -11.82 -1.40 4.74
N LEU A 80 -10.68 -2.12 4.67
CA LEU A 80 -10.52 -3.31 3.83
C LEU A 80 -11.37 -4.48 4.34
N VAL A 81 -11.39 -4.68 5.67
CA VAL A 81 -12.21 -5.70 6.33
C VAL A 81 -13.71 -5.44 6.10
N GLU A 82 -14.16 -4.19 6.28
CA GLU A 82 -15.56 -3.82 6.04
C GLU A 82 -16.00 -4.10 4.60
N THR A 83 -15.14 -3.79 3.63
CA THR A 83 -15.43 -4.05 2.21
C THR A 83 -15.57 -5.54 1.94
N TYR A 84 -14.63 -6.36 2.46
CA TYR A 84 -14.70 -7.81 2.35
C TYR A 84 -15.98 -8.38 2.95
N GLU A 85 -16.36 -7.91 4.14
CA GLU A 85 -17.56 -8.38 4.84
C GLU A 85 -18.83 -8.02 4.06
N ASN A 86 -18.90 -6.81 3.49
CA ASN A 86 -20.02 -6.40 2.67
C ASN A 86 -20.16 -7.26 1.40
N GLU A 87 -19.05 -7.69 0.80
CA GLU A 87 -19.07 -8.57 -0.38
C GLU A 87 -19.35 -10.04 -0.05
N HIS A 88 -18.78 -10.57 1.04
CA HIS A 88 -18.87 -11.99 1.40
C HIS A 88 -20.05 -12.35 2.30
N PHE A 89 -20.52 -11.40 3.10
CA PHE A 89 -21.62 -11.59 4.06
C PHE A 89 -22.73 -10.54 3.85
N PRO A 90 -23.40 -10.53 2.68
CA PRO A 90 -24.52 -9.61 2.44
C PRO A 90 -25.68 -9.95 3.40
N MET A 91 -26.08 -8.95 4.19
CA MET A 91 -27.21 -9.00 5.14
C MET A 91 -28.56 -8.76 4.46
#